data_AF-A0A4Y7RX04-F1
#
_entry.id   AF-A0A4Y7RX04-F1
#
_cell.length_a   1.000
_cell.length_b   1.000
_cell.length_c   1.000
_cell.angle_alpha   90.00
_cell.angle_beta   90.00
_cell.angle_gamma   90.00
#
_symmetry.space_group_name_H-M   'P 1'
#
loop_
_entity.id
_entity.type
_entity.pdbx_description
1 polymer ?
#
loop_
_entity_poly.entity_id
_entity_poly.type
_entity_poly.pdbx_seq_one_letter_code
_entity_poly.pdbx_strand_id
1 'polypeptide(L)'
;MHVVDRLVSFFNPEKGLKRIGARNIMQILNSGYSESGGSYRKKSMKGWRARSSSPQADIDMNLDTLRQRSRDLFMSGALGRSAIVTPRTNVVGAGLRLKSRIDYDFLGITRERADQWERKTEREFSLWADSRFCDALRLNNFYEMQGILFMSALLNGDGWVAIKQGDIQRYFPYALRLHLFEADRVSTPDTFALTGIQGRNRDNGNRIYSGVEIDDNGAAVAYWISNHYPYDPANPYWKYGWNRVEAFGQLTGQPNILQIMDTERCEQYRGVPYLAPVLEAIKQISRYTEAELTAAIITGFFTVFIKEGQAPAADGLGGLVEAIPEGEKIDLDPNDFELGAGTINALPPGYSVDAMDPKRPANNFDAFVTSLSRHIGGALELPYELLLKSFTASYSASRAALLEAWKAFRMRRTWFASDFCQPVYELWLAEAVARGRINAPGYFNDPLIAKAWARTEWHGPAQGQLDPVKEVDAAQKRVENAFSTHEQEAMELNGSDFDKNVEQLELERKMMEKAGLLQSKATASPFIEQPIMPQGGGSNTG
;
A
#
# COMPACT_ATOMS: atom_id res chain seq x y z
N MET A 1 27.74 -24.80 42.14
CA MET A 1 29.04 -24.12 42.36
C MET A 1 30.15 -25.16 42.40
N HIS A 2 31.12 -25.12 41.48
CA HIS A 2 32.19 -26.12 41.38
C HIS A 2 33.15 -26.04 42.59
N VAL A 3 33.82 -27.16 42.90
CA VAL A 3 34.73 -27.31 44.06
C VAL A 3 35.85 -26.26 44.04
N VAL A 4 36.41 -25.98 42.86
CA VAL A 4 37.45 -24.96 42.68
C VAL A 4 36.95 -23.54 42.96
N ASP A 5 35.71 -23.23 42.59
CA ASP A 5 35.15 -21.88 42.82
C ASP A 5 34.83 -21.66 44.30
N ARG A 6 34.44 -22.72 45.04
CA ARG A 6 34.30 -22.67 46.50
C ARG A 6 35.63 -22.46 47.20
N LEU A 7 36.69 -23.15 46.78
CA LEU A 7 38.03 -22.99 47.31
C LEU A 7 38.58 -21.58 47.08
N VAL A 8 38.45 -21.03 45.87
CA VAL A 8 38.92 -19.68 45.56
C VAL A 8 38.11 -18.63 46.29
N SER A 9 36.78 -18.75 46.36
CA SER A 9 35.93 -17.81 47.12
C SER A 9 36.16 -17.87 48.63
N PHE A 10 36.58 -19.02 49.18
CA PHE A 10 36.90 -19.17 50.59
C PHE A 10 38.19 -18.43 50.98
N PHE A 11 39.24 -18.52 50.16
CA PHE A 11 40.53 -17.86 50.43
C PHE A 11 40.64 -16.43 49.87
N ASN A 12 39.90 -16.10 48.81
CA ASN A 12 39.87 -14.76 48.21
C ASN A 12 38.48 -14.47 47.59
N PRO A 13 37.56 -13.92 48.40
CA PRO A 13 36.17 -13.69 48.00
C PRO A 13 36.02 -12.82 46.74
N GLU A 14 36.84 -11.77 46.56
CA GLU A 14 36.78 -10.89 45.39
C GLU A 14 37.17 -11.61 44.09
N LYS A 15 38.26 -12.39 44.10
CA LYS A 15 38.68 -13.18 42.93
C LYS A 15 37.70 -14.31 42.64
N GLY A 16 37.12 -14.92 43.68
CA GLY A 16 36.05 -15.90 43.56
C GLY A 16 34.82 -15.34 42.85
N LEU A 17 34.34 -14.17 43.30
CA LEU A 17 33.20 -13.47 42.68
C LEU A 17 33.47 -13.10 41.22
N LYS A 18 34.66 -12.55 40.91
CA LYS A 18 35.07 -12.21 39.53
C LYS A 18 35.10 -13.45 38.63
N ARG A 19 35.57 -14.60 39.15
CA ARG A 19 35.65 -15.86 38.39
C ARG A 19 34.26 -16.45 38.11
N ILE A 20 33.35 -16.37 39.08
CA ILE A 20 31.96 -16.79 38.90
C ILE A 20 31.27 -15.90 37.86
N GLY A 21 31.44 -14.57 37.96
CA GLY A 21 30.94 -13.62 36.96
C GLY A 21 31.49 -13.91 35.56
N ALA A 22 32.80 -14.16 35.43
CA ALA A 22 33.42 -14.51 34.16
C ALA A 22 32.90 -15.84 33.59
N ARG A 23 32.61 -16.85 34.42
CA ARG A 23 32.02 -18.12 33.98
C ARG A 23 30.56 -17.95 33.53
N ASN A 24 29.76 -17.19 34.26
CA ASN A 24 28.37 -16.91 33.87
C ASN A 24 28.33 -16.15 32.54
N ILE A 25 29.22 -15.16 32.37
CA ILE A 25 29.38 -14.46 31.09
C ILE A 25 29.83 -15.44 30.00
N MET A 26 30.78 -16.34 30.26
CA MET A 26 31.21 -17.35 29.27
C MET A 26 30.10 -18.36 28.92
N GLN A 27 29.22 -18.71 29.85
CA GLN A 27 28.05 -19.56 29.58
C GLN A 27 27.01 -18.84 28.72
N ILE A 28 26.71 -17.57 29.02
CA ILE A 28 25.83 -16.72 28.20
C ILE A 28 26.42 -16.53 26.80
N LEU A 29 27.74 -16.31 26.71
CA LEU A 29 28.48 -16.12 25.46
C LEU A 29 28.67 -17.39 24.63
N ASN A 30 28.43 -18.58 25.19
CA ASN A 30 28.48 -19.86 24.49
C ASN A 30 27.09 -20.44 24.21
N SER A 31 26.07 -19.57 24.13
CA SER A 31 24.74 -19.93 23.67
C SER A 31 24.64 -19.71 22.15
N GLY A 32 23.89 -20.53 21.42
CA GLY A 32 23.93 -20.52 19.93
C GLY A 32 23.73 -19.12 19.30
N TYR A 33 22.87 -18.28 19.88
CA TYR A 33 22.65 -16.91 19.40
C TYR A 33 23.83 -15.95 19.69
N SER A 34 24.57 -16.14 20.79
CA SER A 34 25.75 -15.32 21.12
C SER A 34 27.00 -15.65 20.28
N GLU A 35 26.96 -16.73 19.49
CA GLU A 35 27.98 -17.06 18.48
C GLU A 35 27.54 -16.70 17.04
N SER A 36 26.30 -16.23 16.87
CA SER A 36 25.73 -15.83 15.58
C SER A 36 25.27 -14.36 15.59
N GLY A 37 23.97 -14.09 15.47
CA GLY A 37 23.42 -12.74 15.34
C GLY A 37 23.62 -11.86 16.57
N GLY A 38 23.70 -12.45 17.77
CA GLY A 38 23.99 -11.74 19.03
C GLY A 38 25.47 -11.69 19.40
N SER A 39 26.39 -12.05 18.48
CA SER A 39 27.80 -12.17 18.80
C SER A 39 28.52 -10.83 18.84
N TYR A 40 29.05 -10.48 20.02
CA TYR A 40 29.95 -9.34 20.20
C TYR A 40 31.42 -9.67 19.91
N ARG A 41 31.73 -10.92 19.54
CA ARG A 41 33.11 -11.40 19.28
C ARG A 41 33.35 -11.69 17.81
N LYS A 42 32.35 -12.22 17.10
CA LYS A 42 32.46 -12.53 15.66
C LYS A 42 32.83 -11.26 14.90
N LYS A 43 33.92 -11.28 14.13
CA LYS A 43 34.46 -10.08 13.44
C LYS A 43 33.42 -9.37 12.59
N SER A 44 32.54 -10.12 11.91
CA SER A 44 31.46 -9.58 11.09
C SER A 44 30.36 -8.89 11.89
N MET A 45 30.24 -9.16 13.20
CA MET A 45 29.16 -8.66 14.07
C MET A 45 29.67 -7.67 15.14
N LYS A 46 30.97 -7.69 15.46
CA LYS A 46 31.58 -6.86 16.50
C LYS A 46 31.39 -5.34 16.28
N GLY A 47 31.29 -4.91 15.03
CA GLY A 47 31.00 -3.52 14.66
C GLY A 47 29.52 -3.14 14.75
N TRP A 48 28.62 -4.13 14.77
CA TRP A 48 27.17 -3.93 14.76
C TRP A 48 26.65 -3.71 16.19
N ARG A 49 26.73 -2.46 16.65
CA ARG A 49 26.23 -2.04 17.98
C ARG A 49 24.77 -1.64 17.90
N ALA A 50 23.88 -2.60 17.64
CA ALA A 50 22.45 -2.37 17.61
C ALA A 50 21.89 -2.07 19.01
N ARG A 51 20.97 -1.11 19.10
CA ARG A 51 20.14 -0.86 20.28
C ARG A 51 18.70 -0.73 19.81
N SER A 52 17.79 -1.49 20.42
CA SER A 52 16.35 -1.31 20.24
C SER A 52 15.79 -0.60 21.47
N SER A 53 14.94 0.39 21.24
CA SER A 53 14.28 1.18 22.29
C SER A 53 12.78 0.90 22.31
N SER A 54 11.99 1.67 23.06
CA SER A 54 10.53 1.56 23.00
C SER A 54 10.00 1.94 21.61
N PRO A 55 8.79 1.52 21.23
CA PRO A 55 8.16 1.96 19.98
C PRO A 55 8.18 3.48 19.81
N GLN A 56 7.88 4.24 20.87
CA GLN A 56 7.88 5.71 20.82
C GLN A 56 9.29 6.29 20.60
N ALA A 57 10.34 5.66 21.12
CA ALA A 57 11.70 6.13 20.90
C ALA A 57 12.23 5.77 19.50
N ASP A 58 11.93 4.57 19.01
CA ASP A 58 12.41 4.12 17.69
C ASP A 58 11.56 4.68 16.54
N ILE A 59 10.25 4.85 16.74
CA ILE A 59 9.28 5.31 15.72
C ILE A 59 9.01 6.80 15.89
N ASP A 60 8.29 7.21 16.93
CA ASP A 60 7.74 8.57 17.06
C ASP A 60 8.83 9.66 16.98
N MET A 61 9.99 9.45 17.59
CA MET A 61 11.11 10.42 17.52
C MET A 61 11.65 10.63 16.11
N ASN A 62 11.51 9.63 15.23
CA ASN A 62 12.00 9.66 13.84
C ASN A 62 10.87 9.93 12.84
N LEU A 63 9.62 9.89 13.29
CA LEU A 63 8.43 9.81 12.45
C LEU A 63 8.26 11.06 11.57
N ASP A 64 8.52 12.25 12.11
CA ASP A 64 8.47 13.50 11.33
C ASP A 64 9.41 13.46 10.12
N THR A 65 10.66 13.03 10.33
CA THR A 65 11.65 12.88 9.25
C THR A 65 11.26 11.77 8.27
N LEU A 66 10.77 10.63 8.76
CA LEU A 66 10.34 9.52 7.91
C LEU A 66 9.17 9.92 7.00
N ARG A 67 8.17 10.63 7.54
CA ARG A 67 7.02 11.14 6.78
C ARG A 67 7.44 12.11 5.68
N GLN A 68 8.26 13.10 6.02
CA GLN A 68 8.74 14.10 5.05
C GLN A 68 9.51 13.44 3.91
N ARG A 69 10.41 12.50 4.22
CA ARG A 69 11.18 11.76 3.20
C ARG A 69 10.31 10.83 2.36
N SER A 70 9.33 10.17 2.98
CA SER A 70 8.36 9.31 2.30
C SER A 70 7.54 10.12 1.28
N ARG A 71 7.02 11.28 1.70
CA ARG A 71 6.28 12.21 0.82
C ARG A 71 7.17 12.80 -0.28
N ASP A 72 8.40 13.21 0.04
CA ASP A 72 9.38 13.69 -0.95
C ASP A 72 9.58 12.65 -2.07
N LEU A 73 9.87 11.40 -1.70
CA LEU A 73 10.06 10.33 -2.69
C LEU A 73 8.78 9.99 -3.46
N PHE A 74 7.60 10.11 -2.86
CA PHE A 74 6.34 9.93 -3.57
C PHE A 74 6.07 11.04 -4.60
N MET A 75 6.45 12.28 -4.29
CA MET A 75 6.25 13.44 -5.15
C MET A 75 7.31 13.55 -6.25
N SER A 76 8.57 13.24 -5.93
CA SER A 76 9.72 13.44 -6.83
C SER A 76 10.20 12.18 -7.54
N GLY A 77 9.96 10.98 -6.97
CA GLY A 77 10.54 9.72 -7.43
C GLY A 77 9.53 8.77 -8.07
N ALA A 78 9.78 8.36 -9.31
CA ALA A 78 8.91 7.41 -10.02
C ALA A 78 8.75 6.07 -9.29
N LEU A 79 9.84 5.54 -8.73
CA LEU A 79 9.83 4.26 -8.00
C LEU A 79 9.06 4.35 -6.68
N GLY A 80 9.28 5.44 -5.91
CA GLY A 80 8.55 5.70 -4.67
C GLY A 80 7.05 5.89 -4.91
N ARG A 81 6.68 6.62 -5.97
CA ARG A 81 5.29 6.74 -6.40
C ARG A 81 4.67 5.39 -6.79
N SER A 82 5.38 4.59 -7.59
CA SER A 82 4.90 3.27 -8.03
C SER A 82 4.67 2.32 -6.85
N ALA A 83 5.57 2.34 -5.87
CA ALA A 83 5.48 1.53 -4.65
C ALA A 83 4.21 1.82 -3.82
N ILE A 84 3.71 3.07 -3.82
CA ILE A 84 2.51 3.46 -3.09
C ILE A 84 1.23 3.28 -3.93
N VAL A 85 1.27 3.70 -5.19
CA VAL A 85 0.09 3.66 -6.07
C VAL A 85 -0.28 2.22 -6.45
N THR A 86 0.70 1.32 -6.56
CA THR A 86 0.43 -0.09 -6.92
C THR A 86 -0.44 -0.80 -5.87
N PRO A 87 -0.11 -0.80 -4.56
CA PRO A 87 -1.02 -1.26 -3.52
C PRO A 87 -2.35 -0.52 -3.54
N ARG A 88 -2.38 0.82 -3.65
CA ARG A 88 -3.66 1.57 -3.68
C ARG A 88 -4.60 1.06 -4.77
N THR A 89 -4.08 0.83 -5.97
CA THR A 89 -4.87 0.37 -7.11
C THR A 89 -5.36 -1.07 -6.94
N ASN A 90 -4.57 -1.98 -6.36
CA ASN A 90 -4.96 -3.40 -6.25
C ASN A 90 -5.74 -3.71 -4.94
N VAL A 91 -5.50 -2.94 -3.88
CA VAL A 91 -6.20 -3.08 -2.60
C VAL A 91 -7.57 -2.42 -2.67
N VAL A 92 -7.60 -1.11 -2.96
CA VAL A 92 -8.82 -0.26 -2.93
C VAL A 92 -9.41 -0.05 -4.32
N GLY A 93 -8.56 0.23 -5.31
CA GLY A 93 -9.00 0.54 -6.67
C GLY A 93 -9.92 1.75 -6.75
N ALA A 94 -11.14 1.52 -7.27
CA ALA A 94 -12.21 2.54 -7.35
C ALA A 94 -13.00 2.71 -6.04
N GLY A 95 -12.62 1.98 -4.99
CA GLY A 95 -13.31 1.92 -3.71
C GLY A 95 -13.88 0.52 -3.46
N LEU A 96 -13.69 0.04 -2.23
CA LEU A 96 -14.25 -1.20 -1.71
C LEU A 96 -15.77 -1.07 -1.63
N ARG A 97 -16.46 -2.02 -2.26
CA ARG A 97 -17.92 -2.08 -2.31
C ARG A 97 -18.43 -2.97 -1.20
N LEU A 98 -19.47 -2.48 -0.55
CA LEU A 98 -20.22 -3.19 0.48
C LEU A 98 -21.05 -4.29 -0.17
N LYS A 99 -20.99 -5.50 0.38
CA LYS A 99 -21.99 -6.54 0.20
C LYS A 99 -22.50 -6.98 1.58
N SER A 100 -23.80 -6.84 1.81
CA SER A 100 -24.41 -7.21 3.09
C SER A 100 -24.52 -8.73 3.20
N ARG A 101 -24.23 -9.26 4.39
CA ARG A 101 -24.21 -10.70 4.72
C ARG A 101 -24.73 -10.94 6.13
N ILE A 102 -25.99 -10.58 6.37
CA ILE A 102 -26.54 -10.65 7.72
C ILE A 102 -26.64 -12.09 8.21
N ASP A 103 -26.50 -12.29 9.51
CA ASP A 103 -26.68 -13.60 10.15
C ASP A 103 -28.18 -13.90 10.28
N TYR A 104 -28.82 -14.22 9.17
CA TYR A 104 -30.28 -14.39 9.09
C TYR A 104 -30.78 -15.54 9.97
N ASP A 105 -29.98 -16.60 10.12
CA ASP A 105 -30.26 -17.74 10.99
C ASP A 105 -30.32 -17.30 12.45
N PHE A 106 -29.33 -16.54 12.92
CA PHE A 106 -29.33 -15.98 14.28
C PHE A 106 -30.47 -14.97 14.48
N LEU A 107 -30.77 -14.16 13.47
CA LEU A 107 -31.84 -13.17 13.49
C LEU A 107 -33.25 -13.79 13.42
N GLY A 108 -33.35 -15.09 13.12
CA GLY A 108 -34.62 -15.80 13.04
C GLY A 108 -35.51 -15.36 11.87
N ILE A 109 -34.91 -14.89 10.77
CA ILE A 109 -35.63 -14.45 9.56
C ILE A 109 -35.34 -15.41 8.40
N THR A 110 -36.25 -15.49 7.43
CA THR A 110 -36.04 -16.35 6.25
C THR A 110 -34.95 -15.78 5.34
N ARG A 111 -34.34 -16.65 4.51
CA ARG A 111 -33.33 -16.24 3.54
C ARG A 111 -33.85 -15.17 2.58
N GLU A 112 -35.07 -15.32 2.07
CA GLU A 112 -35.68 -14.35 1.16
C GLU A 112 -35.89 -12.99 1.83
N ARG A 113 -36.23 -12.99 3.13
CA ARG A 113 -36.37 -11.76 3.89
C ARG A 113 -35.02 -11.10 4.12
N ALA A 114 -33.98 -11.89 4.37
CA ALA A 114 -32.62 -11.40 4.47
C ALA A 114 -32.17 -10.78 3.15
N ASP A 115 -32.33 -11.45 2.01
CA ASP A 115 -31.95 -10.93 0.69
C ASP A 115 -32.66 -9.59 0.37
N GLN A 116 -33.94 -9.48 0.71
CA GLN A 116 -34.69 -8.22 0.57
C GLN A 116 -34.13 -7.11 1.46
N TRP A 117 -33.76 -7.45 2.69
CA TRP A 117 -33.18 -6.50 3.64
C TRP A 117 -31.80 -6.04 3.16
N GLU A 118 -30.92 -6.98 2.78
CA GLU A 118 -29.58 -6.74 2.26
C GLU A 118 -29.62 -5.79 1.06
N ARG A 119 -30.44 -6.11 0.05
CA ARG A 119 -30.62 -5.27 -1.14
C ARG A 119 -31.17 -3.88 -0.82
N LYS A 120 -32.03 -3.74 0.19
CA LYS A 120 -32.56 -2.44 0.63
C LYS A 120 -31.47 -1.64 1.35
N THR A 121 -30.75 -2.27 2.27
CA THR A 121 -29.69 -1.65 3.06
C THR A 121 -28.53 -1.20 2.18
N GLU A 122 -28.11 -2.01 1.21
CA GLU A 122 -27.08 -1.64 0.24
C GLU A 122 -27.48 -0.42 -0.60
N ARG A 123 -28.73 -0.36 -1.10
CA ARG A 123 -29.24 0.82 -1.83
C ARG A 123 -29.24 2.08 -0.96
N GLU A 124 -29.64 1.93 0.30
CA GLU A 124 -29.71 3.03 1.25
C GLU A 124 -28.29 3.48 1.67
N PHE A 125 -27.34 2.56 1.77
CA PHE A 125 -25.93 2.89 1.99
C PHE A 125 -25.34 3.64 0.80
N SER A 126 -25.63 3.21 -0.43
CA SER A 126 -25.24 3.92 -1.65
C SER A 126 -25.71 5.38 -1.68
N LEU A 127 -26.93 5.67 -1.21
CA LEU A 127 -27.42 7.06 -1.09
C LEU A 127 -26.48 7.94 -0.26
N TRP A 128 -25.89 7.38 0.81
CA TRP A 128 -24.92 8.08 1.64
C TRP A 128 -23.51 8.06 1.02
N ALA A 129 -23.04 6.88 0.62
CA ALA A 129 -21.66 6.61 0.22
C ALA A 129 -21.27 7.22 -1.13
N ASP A 130 -22.18 7.25 -2.11
CA ASP A 130 -21.91 7.81 -3.45
C ASP A 130 -21.93 9.35 -3.45
N SER A 131 -22.45 9.97 -2.38
CA SER A 131 -22.62 11.41 -2.26
C SER A 131 -21.41 12.09 -1.62
N ARG A 132 -20.97 13.23 -2.16
CA ARG A 132 -19.94 14.07 -1.51
C ARG A 132 -20.40 14.67 -0.17
N PHE A 133 -21.70 14.65 0.12
CA PHE A 133 -22.20 15.10 1.41
C PHE A 133 -21.82 14.16 2.56
N CYS A 134 -21.29 12.96 2.31
CA CYS A 134 -20.69 12.16 3.38
C CYS A 134 -19.35 12.72 3.89
N ASP A 135 -18.68 13.58 3.11
CA ASP A 135 -17.49 14.31 3.51
C ASP A 135 -17.86 15.64 4.16
N ALA A 136 -17.30 15.91 5.34
CA ALA A 136 -17.47 17.18 6.06
C ALA A 136 -17.01 18.39 5.24
N LEU A 137 -16.02 18.20 4.35
CA LEU A 137 -15.49 19.22 3.44
C LEU A 137 -16.19 19.22 2.08
N ARG A 138 -17.04 18.23 1.80
CA ARG A 138 -17.78 18.05 0.54
C ARG A 138 -16.89 17.90 -0.70
N LEU A 139 -15.67 17.39 -0.54
CA LEU A 139 -14.72 17.23 -1.63
C LEU A 139 -14.86 15.85 -2.28
N ASN A 140 -15.03 14.81 -1.46
CA ASN A 140 -14.96 13.42 -1.91
C ASN A 140 -16.19 12.63 -1.46
N ASN A 141 -16.57 11.60 -2.21
CA ASN A 141 -17.51 10.58 -1.73
C ASN A 141 -16.77 9.51 -0.90
N PHE A 142 -17.50 8.55 -0.35
CA PHE A 142 -16.92 7.53 0.53
C PHE A 142 -15.85 6.68 -0.16
N TYR A 143 -16.07 6.33 -1.42
CA TYR A 143 -15.17 5.49 -2.21
C TYR A 143 -13.87 6.21 -2.59
N GLU A 144 -13.95 7.51 -2.90
CA GLU A 144 -12.79 8.38 -3.13
C GLU A 144 -11.98 8.57 -1.83
N MET A 145 -12.67 8.77 -0.69
CA MET A 145 -12.05 8.90 0.62
C MET A 145 -11.24 7.67 1.02
N GLN A 146 -11.69 6.46 0.66
CA GLN A 146 -10.94 5.22 0.92
C GLN A 146 -9.54 5.26 0.28
N GLY A 147 -9.43 5.71 -0.97
CA GLY A 147 -8.16 5.79 -1.68
C GLY A 147 -7.21 6.80 -1.04
N ILE A 148 -7.72 7.96 -0.62
CA ILE A 148 -6.94 9.01 0.05
C ILE A 148 -6.42 8.50 1.40
N LEU A 149 -7.30 7.89 2.19
CA LEU A 149 -6.98 7.41 3.53
C LEU A 149 -5.98 6.24 3.51
N PHE A 150 -6.16 5.29 2.58
CA PHE A 150 -5.21 4.20 2.40
C PHE A 150 -3.82 4.71 1.98
N MET A 151 -3.75 5.66 1.04
CA MET A 151 -2.46 6.30 0.69
C MET A 151 -1.87 7.07 1.87
N SER A 152 -2.70 7.74 2.67
CA SER A 152 -2.25 8.46 3.86
C SER A 152 -1.59 7.51 4.86
N ALA A 153 -2.20 6.34 5.12
CA ALA A 153 -1.61 5.33 5.98
C ALA A 153 -0.26 4.81 5.44
N LEU A 154 -0.14 4.57 4.12
CA LEU A 154 1.14 4.13 3.53
C LEU A 154 2.20 5.24 3.54
N LEU A 155 1.84 6.47 3.19
CA LEU A 155 2.78 7.59 3.07
C LEU A 155 3.24 8.09 4.43
N ASN A 156 2.32 8.20 5.37
CA ASN A 156 2.52 8.86 6.65
C ASN A 156 2.74 7.86 7.79
N GLY A 157 2.46 6.58 7.56
CA GLY A 157 2.38 5.52 8.57
C GLY A 157 0.98 5.36 9.15
N ASP A 158 0.22 6.46 9.23
CA ASP A 158 -1.15 6.47 9.75
C ASP A 158 -2.06 7.44 8.97
N GLY A 159 -3.34 7.08 8.89
CA GLY A 159 -4.41 7.89 8.33
C GLY A 159 -5.45 8.21 9.39
N TRP A 160 -6.10 9.38 9.30
CA TRP A 160 -6.98 9.88 10.34
C TRP A 160 -8.33 10.36 9.81
N VAL A 161 -9.40 10.00 10.53
CA VAL A 161 -10.78 10.38 10.21
C VAL A 161 -11.46 10.87 11.47
N ALA A 162 -12.01 12.09 11.44
CA ALA A 162 -12.91 12.56 12.47
C ALA A 162 -14.36 12.29 12.06
N ILE A 163 -15.11 11.67 12.96
CA ILE A 163 -16.55 11.45 12.83
C ILE A 163 -17.25 12.71 13.30
N LYS A 164 -17.99 13.34 12.38
CA LYS A 164 -18.73 14.58 12.62
C LYS A 164 -20.21 14.38 12.35
N GLN A 165 -21.01 15.26 12.96
CA GLN A 165 -22.44 15.37 12.69
C GLN A 165 -22.69 16.70 11.98
N GLY A 166 -23.34 16.65 10.82
CA GLY A 166 -23.73 17.81 10.03
C GLY A 166 -25.25 17.92 9.92
N ASP A 167 -25.71 19.04 9.37
CA ASP A 167 -27.14 19.29 9.19
C ASP A 167 -27.76 18.30 8.19
N ILE A 168 -28.95 17.82 8.56
CA ILE A 168 -29.76 16.93 7.73
C ILE A 168 -30.49 17.76 6.70
N GLN A 169 -30.50 17.29 5.46
CA GLN A 169 -31.17 17.96 4.35
C GLN A 169 -32.15 17.00 3.68
N ARG A 170 -33.19 17.52 3.02
CA ARG A 170 -34.18 16.69 2.31
C ARG A 170 -33.54 15.75 1.29
N TYR A 171 -32.47 16.20 0.63
CA TYR A 171 -31.72 15.44 -0.37
C TYR A 171 -30.56 14.64 0.23
N PHE A 172 -30.26 14.79 1.52
CA PHE A 172 -29.23 14.03 2.23
C PHE A 172 -29.67 13.77 3.68
N PRO A 173 -30.43 12.67 3.91
CA PRO A 173 -31.15 12.44 5.16
C PRO A 173 -30.27 11.92 6.31
N TYR A 174 -28.95 12.09 6.22
CA TYR A 174 -27.96 11.63 7.18
C TYR A 174 -27.15 12.81 7.74
N ALA A 175 -26.82 12.73 9.02
CA ALA A 175 -25.98 13.67 9.74
C ALA A 175 -24.52 13.20 9.79
N LEU A 176 -24.24 11.89 9.71
CA LEU A 176 -22.87 11.37 9.66
C LEU A 176 -22.05 12.04 8.54
N ARG A 177 -20.93 12.63 8.94
CA ARG A 177 -19.88 13.21 8.08
C ARG A 177 -18.53 12.64 8.49
N LEU A 178 -17.72 12.28 7.50
CA LEU A 178 -16.32 11.94 7.67
C LEU A 178 -15.47 13.16 7.38
N HIS A 179 -14.47 13.43 8.21
CA HIS A 179 -13.49 14.49 7.96
C HIS A 179 -12.10 13.87 7.99
N LEU A 180 -11.53 13.65 6.80
CA LEU A 180 -10.14 13.23 6.67
C LEU A 180 -9.21 14.40 7.01
N PHE A 181 -8.13 14.14 7.74
CA PHE A 181 -7.10 15.13 8.03
C PHE A 181 -5.72 14.47 8.14
N GLU A 182 -4.66 15.24 7.88
CA GLU A 182 -3.31 14.69 7.86
C GLU A 182 -2.80 14.30 9.26
N ALA A 183 -1.94 13.29 9.27
CA ALA A 183 -1.28 12.77 10.45
C ALA A 183 -0.43 13.79 11.23
N ASP A 184 0.11 14.80 10.55
CA ASP A 184 0.93 15.86 11.15
C ASP A 184 0.14 16.73 12.12
N ARG A 185 -1.18 16.80 11.92
CA ARG A 185 -2.05 17.54 12.84
C ARG A 185 -2.22 16.82 14.16
N VAL A 186 -2.07 15.49 14.19
CA VAL A 186 -2.07 14.72 15.44
C VAL A 186 -0.69 14.86 16.09
N SER A 187 -0.60 15.75 17.07
CA SER A 187 0.63 16.15 17.72
C SER A 187 0.41 16.49 19.19
N THR A 188 1.47 16.38 19.98
CA THR A 188 1.42 16.60 21.42
C THR A 188 1.42 18.10 21.72
N PRO A 189 0.43 18.64 22.45
CA PRO A 189 0.45 20.02 22.93
C PRO A 189 1.49 20.19 24.06
N ASP A 190 1.97 21.41 24.26
CA ASP A 190 2.79 21.80 25.42
C ASP A 190 3.95 20.84 25.72
N THR A 191 4.75 20.55 24.70
CA THR A 191 5.86 19.60 24.81
C THR A 191 6.91 20.09 25.80
N PHE A 192 7.32 19.23 26.73
CA PHE A 192 8.38 19.53 27.71
C PHE A 192 9.65 18.69 27.48
N ALA A 193 9.62 17.76 26.52
CA ALA A 193 10.76 16.92 26.16
C ALA A 193 11.52 17.50 24.96
N LEU A 194 12.84 17.34 24.95
CA LEU A 194 13.74 17.71 23.85
C LEU A 194 13.31 17.15 22.48
N THR A 195 12.53 16.06 22.49
CA THR A 195 12.09 15.34 21.29
C THR A 195 10.70 15.74 20.80
N GLY A 196 9.94 16.55 21.54
CA GLY A 196 8.61 17.02 21.12
C GLY A 196 7.51 15.95 21.05
N ILE A 197 7.77 14.70 21.42
CA ILE A 197 6.78 13.62 21.29
C ILE A 197 5.98 13.37 22.57
N GLN A 198 6.51 13.70 23.75
CA GLN A 198 5.86 13.41 25.04
C GLN A 198 5.24 14.66 25.66
N GLY A 199 4.06 14.47 26.24
CA GLY A 199 3.28 15.49 26.90
C GLY A 199 2.43 14.90 28.02
N ARG A 200 1.75 15.78 28.75
CA ARG A 200 0.73 15.40 29.73
C ARG A 200 -0.47 16.31 29.58
N ASN A 201 -1.65 15.73 29.64
CA ASN A 201 -2.87 16.50 29.75
C ASN A 201 -2.88 17.18 31.13
N ARG A 202 -3.05 18.50 31.15
CA ARG A 202 -2.98 19.32 32.37
C ARG A 202 -4.17 19.08 33.30
N ASP A 203 -5.31 18.66 32.76
CA ASP A 203 -6.56 18.55 33.51
C ASP A 203 -6.65 17.23 34.28
N ASN A 204 -6.16 16.14 33.69
CA ASN A 204 -6.27 14.79 34.26
C ASN A 204 -4.92 14.08 34.49
N GLY A 205 -3.81 14.66 34.03
CA GLY A 205 -2.47 14.09 34.20
C GLY A 205 -2.10 12.96 33.22
N ASN A 206 -3.01 12.56 32.32
CA ASN A 206 -2.81 11.49 31.34
C ASN A 206 -1.57 11.74 30.49
N ARG A 207 -0.87 10.66 30.13
CA ARG A 207 0.29 10.73 29.23
C ARG A 207 -0.15 10.95 27.80
N ILE A 208 0.59 11.76 27.06
CA ILE A 208 0.36 12.01 25.64
C ILE A 208 1.63 11.64 24.87
N TYR A 209 1.48 10.76 23.87
CA TYR A 209 2.54 10.37 22.95
C TYR A 209 2.14 10.73 21.53
N SER A 210 2.88 11.66 20.93
CA SER A 210 2.66 12.14 19.56
C SER A 210 1.20 12.44 19.24
N GLY A 211 0.53 13.15 20.15
CA GLY A 211 -0.89 13.51 20.04
C GLY A 211 -1.90 12.43 20.45
N VAL A 212 -1.47 11.23 20.82
CA VAL A 212 -2.34 10.18 21.39
C VAL A 212 -2.31 10.26 22.91
N GLU A 213 -3.44 10.57 23.54
CA GLU A 213 -3.59 10.55 25.00
C GLU A 213 -4.00 9.16 25.46
N ILE A 214 -3.28 8.64 26.45
CA ILE A 214 -3.50 7.29 26.99
C ILE A 214 -3.85 7.33 28.48
N ASP A 215 -4.63 6.35 28.91
CA ASP A 215 -4.88 6.10 30.33
C ASP A 215 -3.70 5.40 31.03
N ASP A 216 -3.88 5.07 32.31
CA ASP A 216 -2.86 4.35 33.08
C ASP A 216 -2.63 2.92 32.60
N ASN A 217 -3.63 2.30 31.95
CA ASN A 217 -3.52 0.98 31.35
C ASN A 217 -2.87 1.00 29.95
N GLY A 218 -2.66 2.19 29.39
CA GLY A 218 -2.07 2.39 28.06
C GLY A 218 -3.08 2.38 26.91
N ALA A 219 -4.38 2.39 27.18
CA ALA A 219 -5.42 2.49 26.17
C ALA A 219 -5.58 3.93 25.68
N ALA A 220 -5.77 4.12 24.37
CA ALA A 220 -6.01 5.43 23.78
C ALA A 220 -7.40 5.96 24.17
N VAL A 221 -7.44 7.12 24.84
CA VAL A 221 -8.68 7.73 25.36
C VAL A 221 -9.03 9.05 24.68
N ALA A 222 -8.05 9.73 24.08
CA ALA A 222 -8.28 10.95 23.30
C ALA A 222 -7.14 11.21 22.31
N TYR A 223 -7.42 12.08 21.33
CA TYR A 223 -6.48 12.54 20.33
C TYR A 223 -6.40 14.06 20.34
N TRP A 224 -5.18 14.57 20.24
CA TRP A 224 -4.88 16.01 20.22
C TRP A 224 -4.60 16.44 18.79
N ILE A 225 -5.51 17.26 18.25
CA ILE A 225 -5.51 17.66 16.84
C ILE A 225 -5.22 19.15 16.74
N SER A 226 -4.07 19.48 16.16
CA SER A 226 -3.62 20.83 15.87
C SER A 226 -4.50 21.49 14.79
N ASN A 227 -4.68 22.79 14.89
CA ASN A 227 -5.27 23.63 13.84
C ASN A 227 -4.27 24.05 12.75
N HIS A 228 -3.00 23.67 12.88
CA HIS A 228 -1.89 24.08 12.02
C HIS A 228 -1.09 22.87 11.50
N TYR A 229 -0.48 23.02 10.32
CA TYR A 229 0.43 22.04 9.73
C TYR A 229 1.90 22.44 9.96
N PRO A 230 2.77 21.57 10.49
CA PRO A 230 4.18 21.89 10.63
C PRO A 230 4.80 22.40 9.33
N TYR A 231 5.60 23.46 9.41
CA TYR A 231 6.31 24.06 8.28
C TYR A 231 5.42 24.61 7.15
N ASP A 232 4.17 25.00 7.43
CA ASP A 232 3.24 25.55 6.43
C ASP A 232 3.49 27.05 6.13
N PRO A 233 4.07 27.41 4.97
CA PRO A 233 4.24 28.81 4.60
C PRO A 233 2.94 29.46 4.10
N ALA A 234 1.87 28.69 3.85
CA ALA A 234 0.60 29.22 3.35
C ALA A 234 -0.21 29.94 4.44
N ASN A 235 0.01 29.60 5.72
CA ASN A 235 -0.73 30.16 6.86
C ASN A 235 0.17 30.72 7.98
N PRO A 236 1.08 31.67 7.70
CA PRO A 236 2.16 32.06 8.62
C PRO A 236 1.70 32.80 9.90
N TYR A 237 0.45 33.29 9.94
CA TYR A 237 -0.06 34.14 11.03
C TYR A 237 -1.12 33.44 11.91
N TRP A 238 -1.35 32.13 11.73
CA TRP A 238 -2.34 31.41 12.53
C TRP A 238 -1.86 31.17 13.96
N LYS A 239 -2.75 31.41 14.92
CA LYS A 239 -2.47 31.09 16.34
C LYS A 239 -2.49 29.57 16.52
N TYR A 240 -1.37 29.01 16.96
CA TYR A 240 -1.25 27.60 17.33
C TYR A 240 -2.28 27.23 18.39
N GLY A 241 -3.01 26.14 18.15
CA GLY A 241 -3.98 25.60 19.08
C GLY A 241 -4.27 24.13 18.79
N TRP A 242 -4.61 23.39 19.83
CA TRP A 242 -4.99 21.99 19.75
C TRP A 242 -6.41 21.80 20.27
N ASN A 243 -7.16 20.97 19.58
CA ASN A 243 -8.44 20.47 20.05
C ASN A 243 -8.23 19.04 20.55
N ARG A 244 -8.59 18.80 21.81
CA ARG A 244 -8.70 17.45 22.35
C ARG A 244 -10.03 16.83 21.91
N VAL A 245 -9.98 15.67 21.28
CA VAL A 245 -11.16 14.90 20.87
C VAL A 245 -11.11 13.55 21.56
N GLU A 246 -12.13 13.19 22.34
CA GLU A 246 -12.22 11.87 22.97
C GLU A 246 -12.26 10.77 21.92
N ALA A 247 -11.58 9.65 22.16
CA ALA A 247 -11.51 8.54 21.20
C ALA A 247 -12.90 7.95 20.90
N PHE A 248 -13.74 7.85 21.93
CA PHE A 248 -15.09 7.30 21.86
C PHE A 248 -16.12 8.27 22.47
N GLY A 249 -17.35 8.26 21.95
CA GLY A 249 -18.46 9.02 22.51
C GLY A 249 -18.95 8.41 23.82
N GLN A 250 -19.09 9.24 24.86
CA GLN A 250 -19.43 8.78 26.21
C GLN A 250 -20.79 8.07 26.31
N LEU A 251 -21.76 8.44 25.48
CA LEU A 251 -23.11 7.88 25.50
C LEU A 251 -23.27 6.63 24.64
N THR A 252 -22.63 6.61 23.46
CA THR A 252 -22.85 5.58 22.45
C THR A 252 -21.73 4.55 22.39
N GLY A 253 -20.57 4.84 22.98
CA GLY A 253 -19.35 4.03 22.83
C GLY A 253 -18.79 4.03 21.40
N GLN A 254 -19.37 4.82 20.49
CA GLN A 254 -18.96 4.88 19.09
C GLN A 254 -17.66 5.68 18.95
N PRO A 255 -16.78 5.34 17.99
CA PRO A 255 -15.56 6.09 17.77
C PRO A 255 -15.87 7.51 17.27
N ASN A 256 -15.24 8.51 17.88
CA ASN A 256 -15.24 9.88 17.34
C ASN A 256 -14.08 10.08 16.35
N ILE A 257 -13.02 9.28 16.49
CA ILE A 257 -11.85 9.29 15.61
C ILE A 257 -11.56 7.86 15.18
N LEU A 258 -11.29 7.66 13.89
CA LEU A 258 -10.69 6.43 13.37
C LEU A 258 -9.23 6.72 13.02
N GLN A 259 -8.34 5.90 13.56
CA GLN A 259 -6.92 5.87 13.20
C GLN A 259 -6.67 4.61 12.38
N ILE A 260 -6.19 4.80 11.16
CA ILE A 260 -5.86 3.69 10.25
C ILE A 260 -4.35 3.56 10.23
N MET A 261 -3.81 2.52 10.89
CA MET A 261 -2.37 2.26 10.90
C MET A 261 -2.05 0.77 10.88
N ASP A 262 -0.97 0.42 10.20
CA ASP A 262 -0.40 -0.92 10.21
C ASP A 262 0.60 -0.99 11.37
N THR A 263 0.37 -1.90 12.32
CA THR A 263 1.14 -1.95 13.57
C THR A 263 2.20 -3.03 13.50
N GLU A 264 3.47 -2.66 13.65
CA GLU A 264 4.61 -3.58 13.54
C GLU A 264 5.15 -4.01 14.91
N ARG A 265 4.81 -3.28 15.98
CA ARG A 265 5.30 -3.51 17.35
C ARG A 265 4.18 -3.40 18.39
N CYS A 266 4.26 -4.20 19.45
CA CYS A 266 3.36 -4.05 20.61
C CYS A 266 3.50 -2.64 21.22
N GLU A 267 2.40 -2.08 21.74
CA GLU A 267 2.34 -0.75 22.38
C GLU A 267 2.75 0.42 21.47
N GLN A 268 2.59 0.26 20.15
CA GLN A 268 2.83 1.31 19.16
C GLN A 268 1.56 2.15 18.97
N TYR A 269 1.67 3.48 19.10
CA TYR A 269 0.54 4.42 18.97
C TYR A 269 0.51 5.16 17.64
N ARG A 270 1.62 5.21 16.91
CA ARG A 270 1.75 5.86 15.61
C ARG A 270 2.32 4.88 14.60
N GLY A 271 1.85 4.94 13.36
CA GLY A 271 2.32 4.04 12.30
C GLY A 271 3.68 4.45 11.70
N VAL A 272 4.33 3.50 11.04
CA VAL A 272 5.59 3.71 10.31
C VAL A 272 5.28 3.86 8.82
N PRO A 273 5.79 4.90 8.12
CA PRO A 273 5.62 5.01 6.67
C PRO A 273 6.07 3.73 5.94
N TYR A 274 5.26 3.25 5.01
CA TYR A 274 5.50 2.00 4.27
C TYR A 274 6.84 1.99 3.53
N LEU A 275 7.32 3.16 3.07
CA LEU A 275 8.61 3.27 2.40
C LEU A 275 9.81 3.33 3.35
N ALA A 276 9.60 3.46 4.68
CA ALA A 276 10.67 3.61 5.68
C ALA A 276 11.86 2.63 5.50
N PRO A 277 11.67 1.31 5.32
CA PRO A 277 12.78 0.37 5.17
C PRO A 277 13.57 0.53 3.87
N VAL A 278 13.04 1.24 2.87
CA VAL A 278 13.61 1.35 1.52
C VAL A 278 13.88 2.79 1.06
N LEU A 279 13.64 3.80 1.90
CA LEU A 279 13.82 5.23 1.57
C LEU A 279 15.21 5.51 1.00
N GLU A 280 16.25 5.02 1.67
CA GLU A 280 17.63 5.22 1.24
C GLU A 280 17.88 4.57 -0.13
N ALA A 281 17.48 3.31 -0.30
CA ALA A 281 17.67 2.59 -1.56
C ALA A 281 17.00 3.30 -2.74
N ILE A 282 15.75 3.75 -2.56
CA ILE A 282 15.03 4.52 -3.59
C ILE A 282 15.76 5.83 -3.89
N LYS A 283 16.23 6.56 -2.86
CA LYS A 283 16.96 7.83 -3.06
C LYS A 283 18.29 7.61 -3.80
N GLN A 284 19.01 6.53 -3.50
CA GLN A 284 20.24 6.19 -4.20
C GLN A 284 19.99 5.78 -5.66
N ILE A 285 18.91 5.07 -5.95
CA ILE A 285 18.50 4.79 -7.34
C ILE A 285 18.23 6.10 -8.08
N SER A 286 17.46 7.03 -7.50
CA SER A 286 17.20 8.34 -8.14
C SER A 286 18.49 9.10 -8.43
N ARG A 287 19.41 9.18 -7.46
CA ARG A 287 20.72 9.83 -7.64
C ARG A 287 21.58 9.14 -8.71
N TYR A 288 21.55 7.82 -8.75
CA TYR A 288 22.28 7.06 -9.75
C TYR A 288 21.72 7.32 -11.16
N THR A 289 20.39 7.31 -11.32
CA THR A 289 19.73 7.67 -12.58
C THR A 289 20.07 9.08 -13.03
N GLU A 290 20.04 10.06 -12.13
CA GLU A 290 20.44 11.44 -12.42
C GLU A 290 21.90 11.53 -12.88
N ALA A 291 22.81 10.86 -12.16
CA ALA A 291 24.23 10.85 -12.51
C ALA A 291 24.51 10.21 -13.88
N GLU A 292 23.80 9.13 -14.21
CA GLU A 292 23.91 8.46 -15.51
C GLU A 292 23.31 9.30 -16.63
N LEU A 293 22.18 9.98 -16.38
CA LEU A 293 21.62 10.94 -17.34
C LEU A 293 22.58 12.11 -17.58
N THR A 294 23.14 12.71 -16.53
CA THR A 294 24.14 13.77 -16.66
C THR A 294 25.38 13.28 -17.41
N ALA A 295 25.87 12.08 -17.12
CA ALA A 295 27.00 11.51 -17.84
C ALA A 295 26.68 11.27 -19.32
N ALA A 296 25.49 10.78 -19.64
CA ALA A 296 25.03 10.62 -21.02
C ALA A 296 24.92 11.98 -21.74
N ILE A 297 24.42 13.01 -21.07
CA ILE A 297 24.36 14.38 -21.58
C ILE A 297 25.78 14.93 -21.85
N ILE A 298 26.71 14.80 -20.91
CA ILE A 298 28.11 15.23 -21.07
C ILE A 298 28.79 14.47 -22.22
N THR A 299 28.54 13.16 -22.33
CA THR A 299 29.08 12.34 -23.44
C THR A 299 28.46 12.75 -24.77
N GLY A 300 27.18 13.16 -24.78
CA GLY A 300 26.52 13.73 -25.94
C GLY A 300 27.04 15.13 -26.31
N PHE A 301 27.56 15.89 -25.34
CA PHE A 301 28.31 17.12 -25.56
C PHE A 301 29.74 16.80 -26.04
N PHE A 302 29.87 16.24 -27.24
CA PHE A 302 31.15 16.26 -27.94
C PHE A 302 31.47 17.70 -28.36
N THR A 303 32.33 18.36 -27.59
CA THR A 303 33.01 19.58 -28.03
C THR A 303 34.25 19.18 -28.84
N VAL A 304 34.30 19.56 -30.11
CA VAL A 304 35.47 19.33 -30.97
C VAL A 304 36.43 20.49 -30.78
N PHE A 305 37.65 20.22 -30.31
CA PHE A 305 38.71 21.22 -30.23
C PHE A 305 39.64 21.11 -31.44
N ILE A 306 39.77 22.19 -32.22
CA ILE A 306 40.67 22.24 -33.37
C ILE A 306 41.96 22.97 -32.96
N LYS A 307 43.11 22.32 -33.17
CA LYS A 307 44.44 22.94 -33.02
C LYS A 307 44.87 23.56 -34.35
N GLU A 308 45.29 24.82 -34.32
CA GLU A 308 45.79 25.50 -35.51
C GLU A 308 47.12 24.88 -35.99
N GLY A 309 47.19 24.48 -37.26
CA GLY A 309 48.41 23.91 -37.90
C GLY A 309 48.42 22.39 -38.13
N GLN A 310 47.37 21.65 -37.75
CA GLN A 310 47.17 20.26 -38.19
C GLN A 310 45.97 20.16 -39.13
N ALA A 311 46.20 19.70 -40.36
CA ALA A 311 45.10 19.33 -41.26
C ALA A 311 44.29 18.19 -40.61
N PRO A 312 42.94 18.24 -40.65
CA PRO A 312 42.13 17.18 -40.07
C PRO A 312 42.48 15.87 -40.78
N ALA A 313 42.86 14.85 -40.00
CA ALA A 313 43.02 13.50 -40.54
C ALA A 313 41.67 13.09 -41.15
N ALA A 314 41.69 12.77 -42.45
CA ALA A 314 40.54 12.61 -43.31
C ALA A 314 39.72 11.33 -43.08
N ASP A 315 39.67 10.78 -41.86
CA ASP A 315 38.85 9.63 -41.52
C ASP A 315 37.86 10.00 -40.41
N GLY A 316 36.64 10.38 -40.82
CA GLY A 316 35.44 10.32 -39.99
C GLY A 316 34.85 11.64 -39.48
N LEU A 317 35.65 12.71 -39.36
CA LEU A 317 35.19 13.99 -38.76
C LEU A 317 34.67 15.04 -39.77
N GLY A 318 35.04 14.93 -41.05
CA GLY A 318 34.62 15.90 -42.08
C GLY A 318 33.12 15.92 -42.37
N GLY A 319 32.45 14.76 -42.26
CA GLY A 319 31.00 14.64 -42.53
C GLY A 319 30.09 15.18 -41.44
N LEU A 320 30.59 15.34 -40.21
CA LEU A 320 29.82 15.88 -39.08
C LEU A 320 29.77 17.42 -39.09
N VAL A 321 30.80 18.07 -39.63
CA VAL A 321 30.87 19.54 -39.76
C VAL A 321 29.92 20.08 -40.84
N GLU A 322 29.65 19.30 -41.88
CA GLU A 322 28.70 19.64 -42.95
C GLU A 322 27.23 19.41 -42.55
N ALA A 323 26.97 18.63 -41.49
CA ALA A 323 25.61 18.28 -41.05
C ALA A 323 24.96 19.31 -40.10
N ILE A 324 25.69 20.35 -39.70
CA ILE A 324 25.21 21.40 -38.79
C ILE A 324 24.55 22.52 -39.61
N PRO A 325 23.28 22.88 -39.36
CA PRO A 325 22.59 23.98 -40.04
C PRO A 325 23.37 25.30 -39.89
N GLU A 326 23.48 26.11 -40.96
CA GLU A 326 24.27 27.36 -40.95
C GLU A 326 23.88 28.34 -39.84
N GLY A 327 22.64 28.30 -39.34
CA GLY A 327 22.17 29.15 -38.23
C GLY A 327 22.67 28.77 -36.83
N GLU A 328 23.34 27.62 -36.68
CA GLU A 328 23.93 27.14 -35.41
C GLU A 328 25.46 27.20 -35.41
N LYS A 329 26.08 27.72 -36.48
CA LYS A 329 27.52 27.96 -36.54
C LYS A 329 27.84 29.29 -35.84
N ILE A 330 28.57 29.23 -34.74
CA ILE A 330 29.00 30.41 -33.97
C ILE A 330 30.44 30.77 -34.37
N ASP A 331 30.73 32.08 -34.44
CA ASP A 331 32.04 32.61 -34.83
C ASP A 331 33.15 32.20 -33.86
N LEU A 332 34.31 31.83 -34.40
CA LEU A 332 35.46 31.32 -33.64
C LEU A 332 36.24 32.46 -32.98
N ASP A 333 35.80 32.97 -31.82
CA ASP A 333 36.59 33.89 -30.99
C ASP A 333 37.57 33.09 -30.09
N PRO A 334 38.90 33.30 -30.19
CA PRO A 334 39.90 32.64 -29.34
C PRO A 334 39.80 32.95 -27.83
N ASN A 335 38.97 33.92 -27.42
CA ASN A 335 38.79 34.32 -26.02
C ASN A 335 37.45 33.90 -25.40
N ASP A 336 36.53 33.31 -26.17
CA ASP A 336 35.21 32.90 -25.67
C ASP A 336 35.03 31.38 -25.87
N PHE A 337 35.05 30.65 -24.76
CA PHE A 337 34.91 29.19 -24.76
C PHE A 337 33.52 28.82 -24.31
N GLU A 338 32.65 28.41 -25.23
CA GLU A 338 31.32 27.93 -24.91
C GLU A 338 31.27 26.39 -24.89
N LEU A 339 30.63 25.83 -23.87
CA LEU A 339 30.34 24.40 -23.74
C LEU A 339 28.89 24.16 -24.14
N GLY A 340 28.67 23.56 -25.32
CA GLY A 340 27.34 23.22 -25.84
C GLY A 340 27.36 21.99 -26.77
N ALA A 341 26.19 21.41 -27.05
CA ALA A 341 26.06 20.29 -27.99
C ALA A 341 26.56 20.68 -29.39
N GLY A 342 27.54 19.93 -29.92
CA GLY A 342 28.08 20.18 -31.26
C GLY A 342 28.94 21.44 -31.39
N THR A 343 29.36 22.04 -30.27
CA THR A 343 30.23 23.23 -30.29
C THR A 343 31.66 22.87 -30.74
N ILE A 344 32.22 23.74 -31.59
CA ILE A 344 33.61 23.64 -32.06
C ILE A 344 34.38 24.83 -31.49
N ASN A 345 35.39 24.57 -30.67
CA ASN A 345 36.22 25.62 -30.07
C ASN A 345 37.64 25.57 -30.68
N ALA A 346 38.19 26.71 -31.09
CA ALA A 346 39.58 26.81 -31.56
C ALA A 346 40.52 27.03 -30.36
N LEU A 347 41.63 26.27 -30.30
CA LEU A 347 42.63 26.41 -29.22
C LEU A 347 43.78 27.33 -29.65
N PRO A 348 44.22 28.28 -28.79
CA PRO A 348 45.41 29.08 -29.04
C PRO A 348 46.70 28.24 -29.16
N PRO A 349 47.73 28.73 -29.87
CA PRO A 349 49.00 28.02 -30.04
C PRO A 349 49.66 27.67 -28.70
N GLY A 350 50.05 26.41 -28.52
CA GLY A 350 50.70 25.90 -27.30
C GLY A 350 49.77 25.26 -26.27
N TYR A 351 48.45 25.29 -26.47
CA TYR A 351 47.47 24.62 -25.60
C TYR A 351 47.04 23.26 -26.16
N SER A 352 46.90 22.27 -25.28
CA SER A 352 46.36 20.94 -25.61
C SER A 352 45.22 20.59 -24.66
N VAL A 353 44.09 20.18 -25.23
CA VAL A 353 43.01 19.55 -24.47
C VAL A 353 43.22 18.04 -24.54
N ASP A 354 43.44 17.42 -23.38
CA ASP A 354 43.30 15.97 -23.25
C ASP A 354 41.80 15.67 -23.22
N ALA A 355 41.26 15.16 -24.34
CA ALA A 355 39.89 14.66 -24.37
C ALA A 355 39.79 13.51 -23.36
N MET A 356 39.15 13.78 -22.24
CA MET A 356 38.93 12.78 -21.19
C MET A 356 37.85 11.83 -21.71
N ASP A 357 38.26 10.79 -22.44
CA ASP A 357 37.37 9.73 -22.93
C ASP A 357 36.63 9.13 -21.72
N PRO A 358 35.32 9.39 -21.55
CA PRO A 358 34.56 8.79 -20.48
C PRO A 358 34.32 7.33 -20.87
N LYS A 359 35.31 6.47 -20.60
CA LYS A 359 35.20 5.01 -20.70
C LYS A 359 34.26 4.49 -19.61
N ARG A 360 32.97 4.78 -19.73
CA ARG A 360 31.90 4.23 -18.89
C ARG A 360 31.00 3.35 -19.75
N PRO A 361 31.05 2.02 -19.61
CA PRO A 361 30.09 1.16 -20.26
C PRO A 361 28.71 1.37 -19.64
N ALA A 362 27.81 2.06 -20.34
CA ALA A 362 26.40 2.26 -19.95
C ALA A 362 25.60 0.94 -19.80
N ASN A 363 26.18 -0.19 -20.23
CA ASN A 363 25.53 -1.50 -20.33
C ASN A 363 25.11 -2.13 -18.98
N ASN A 364 25.55 -1.61 -17.84
CA ASN A 364 25.27 -2.20 -16.52
C ASN A 364 24.18 -1.46 -15.71
N PHE A 365 23.67 -0.34 -16.21
CA PHE A 365 22.69 0.49 -15.49
C PHE A 365 21.42 -0.29 -15.15
N ASP A 366 20.77 -0.87 -16.16
CA ASP A 366 19.50 -1.58 -16.01
C ASP A 366 19.62 -2.79 -15.07
N ALA A 367 20.69 -3.58 -15.21
CA ALA A 367 20.93 -4.73 -14.35
C ALA A 367 21.05 -4.35 -12.88
N PHE A 368 21.75 -3.24 -12.59
CA PHE A 368 21.92 -2.72 -11.24
C PHE A 368 20.61 -2.17 -10.66
N VAL A 369 19.90 -1.32 -11.41
CA VAL A 369 18.60 -0.75 -10.99
C VAL A 369 17.57 -1.85 -10.77
N THR A 370 17.53 -2.85 -11.65
CA THR A 370 16.64 -4.01 -11.51
C THR A 370 17.00 -4.83 -10.28
N SER A 371 18.29 -5.06 -9.99
CA SER A 371 18.72 -5.77 -8.79
C SER A 371 18.30 -5.04 -7.50
N LEU A 372 18.48 -3.72 -7.42
CA LEU A 372 18.03 -2.94 -6.28
C LEU A 372 16.49 -2.91 -6.17
N SER A 373 15.79 -2.82 -7.30
CA SER A 373 14.32 -2.88 -7.35
C SER A 373 13.79 -4.22 -6.83
N ARG A 374 14.51 -5.33 -7.02
CA ARG A 374 14.16 -6.63 -6.40
C ARG A 374 14.30 -6.62 -4.89
N HIS A 375 15.36 -6.03 -4.35
CA HIS A 375 15.52 -5.89 -2.89
C HIS A 375 14.43 -5.00 -2.29
N ILE A 376 14.12 -3.87 -2.94
CA ILE A 376 13.03 -2.97 -2.55
C ILE A 376 11.70 -3.73 -2.58
N GLY A 377 11.43 -4.44 -3.67
CA GLY A 377 10.22 -5.21 -3.83
C GLY A 377 10.04 -6.30 -2.76
N GLY A 378 11.12 -7.01 -2.43
CA GLY A 378 11.13 -8.01 -1.35
C GLY A 378 10.81 -7.42 0.02
N ALA A 379 11.31 -6.22 0.34
CA ALA A 379 11.02 -5.54 1.61
C ALA A 379 9.58 -5.00 1.69
N LEU A 380 8.95 -4.73 0.55
CA LEU A 380 7.61 -4.16 0.45
C LEU A 380 6.51 -5.20 0.17
N GLU A 381 6.84 -6.48 0.01
CA GLU A 381 5.91 -7.51 -0.50
C GLU A 381 5.34 -7.19 -1.90
N LEU A 382 6.12 -6.49 -2.72
CA LEU A 382 5.79 -6.06 -4.08
C LEU A 382 6.81 -6.63 -5.06
N PRO A 383 6.49 -7.65 -5.86
CA PRO A 383 7.39 -8.13 -6.90
C PRO A 383 7.87 -6.99 -7.82
N TYR A 384 9.14 -7.04 -8.23
CA TYR A 384 9.74 -5.95 -9.01
C TYR A 384 9.03 -5.74 -10.36
N GLU A 385 8.42 -6.78 -10.92
CA GLU A 385 7.61 -6.70 -12.15
C GLU A 385 6.43 -5.75 -11.96
N LEU A 386 5.76 -5.81 -10.79
CA LEU A 386 4.68 -4.91 -10.44
C LEU A 386 5.18 -3.52 -10.06
N LEU A 387 6.37 -3.43 -9.45
CA LEU A 387 6.98 -2.16 -9.07
C LEU A 387 7.42 -1.35 -10.30
N LEU A 388 8.02 -2.00 -11.29
CA LEU A 388 8.52 -1.37 -12.52
C LEU A 388 7.51 -1.42 -13.68
N LYS A 389 6.43 -2.18 -13.55
CA LYS A 389 5.46 -2.47 -14.63
C LYS A 389 6.15 -3.11 -15.85
N SER A 390 7.11 -3.99 -15.60
CA SER A 390 7.89 -4.69 -16.62
C SER A 390 7.74 -6.20 -16.44
N PHE A 391 7.20 -6.88 -17.45
CA PHE A 391 6.85 -8.31 -17.41
C PHE A 391 7.62 -9.08 -18.49
N THR A 392 8.91 -9.31 -18.24
CA THR A 392 9.80 -10.02 -19.18
C THR A 392 10.01 -11.50 -18.84
N ALA A 393 9.53 -11.93 -17.67
CA ALA A 393 9.63 -13.32 -17.21
C ALA A 393 8.61 -14.23 -17.92
N SER A 394 8.83 -15.55 -17.84
CA SER A 394 7.90 -16.55 -18.41
C SER A 394 6.51 -16.47 -17.77
N TYR A 395 5.49 -16.94 -18.49
CA TYR A 395 4.10 -16.97 -18.01
C TYR A 395 3.98 -17.53 -16.57
N SER A 396 4.63 -18.66 -16.29
CA SER A 396 4.58 -19.31 -14.97
C SER A 396 5.24 -18.47 -13.87
N ALA A 397 6.36 -17.81 -14.17
CA ALA A 397 7.05 -16.96 -13.20
C ALA A 397 6.25 -15.67 -12.91
N SER A 398 5.76 -15.00 -13.96
CA SER A 398 4.90 -13.82 -13.82
C SER A 398 3.62 -14.15 -13.05
N ARG A 399 3.00 -15.30 -13.31
CA ARG A 399 1.82 -15.77 -12.57
C ARG A 399 2.14 -16.04 -11.10
N ALA A 400 3.27 -16.66 -10.79
CA ALA A 400 3.70 -16.90 -9.41
C ALA A 400 3.93 -15.56 -8.66
N ALA A 401 4.60 -14.60 -9.30
CA ALA A 401 4.82 -13.27 -8.74
C ALA A 401 3.49 -12.53 -8.46
N LEU A 402 2.55 -12.55 -9.41
CA LEU A 402 1.23 -11.95 -9.23
C LEU A 402 0.45 -12.62 -8.09
N LEU A 403 0.45 -13.96 -8.01
CA LEU A 403 -0.22 -14.68 -6.93
C LEU A 403 0.35 -14.34 -5.55
N GLU A 404 1.67 -14.16 -5.44
CA GLU A 404 2.29 -13.75 -4.18
C GLU A 404 1.90 -12.31 -3.80
N ALA A 405 1.96 -11.37 -4.74
CA ALA A 405 1.53 -9.99 -4.53
C ALA A 405 0.05 -9.91 -4.09
N TRP A 406 -0.80 -10.77 -4.65
CA TRP A 406 -2.22 -10.82 -4.33
C TRP A 406 -2.52 -11.25 -2.90
N LYS A 407 -1.64 -12.04 -2.26
CA LYS A 407 -1.76 -12.32 -0.83
C LYS A 407 -1.58 -11.05 -0.01
N ALA A 408 -0.56 -10.25 -0.31
CA ALA A 408 -0.31 -8.97 0.35
C ALA A 408 -1.47 -7.97 0.11
N PHE A 409 -1.98 -7.89 -1.12
CA PHE A 409 -3.12 -7.03 -1.43
C PHE A 409 -4.40 -7.44 -0.69
N ARG A 410 -4.69 -8.74 -0.59
CA ARG A 410 -5.86 -9.23 0.16
C ARG A 410 -5.70 -8.98 1.66
N MET A 411 -4.52 -9.23 2.22
CA MET A 411 -4.24 -8.93 3.63
C MET A 411 -4.49 -7.45 3.94
N ARG A 412 -3.89 -6.54 3.15
CA ARG A 412 -4.08 -5.09 3.32
C ARG A 412 -5.52 -4.65 3.08
N ARG A 413 -6.25 -5.31 2.18
CA ARG A 413 -7.68 -5.04 1.97
C ARG A 413 -8.50 -5.41 3.20
N THR A 414 -8.29 -6.59 3.76
CA THR A 414 -8.99 -7.04 4.97
C THR A 414 -8.68 -6.11 6.14
N TRP A 415 -7.42 -5.75 6.34
CA TRP A 415 -7.01 -4.77 7.36
C TRP A 415 -7.72 -3.43 7.16
N PHE A 416 -7.61 -2.82 5.97
CA PHE A 416 -8.20 -1.52 5.69
C PHE A 416 -9.74 -1.54 5.80
N ALA A 417 -10.38 -2.60 5.33
CA ALA A 417 -11.82 -2.76 5.44
C ALA A 417 -12.26 -2.89 6.92
N SER A 418 -11.48 -3.59 7.74
CA SER A 418 -11.79 -3.80 9.16
C SER A 418 -11.61 -2.52 9.99
N ASP A 419 -10.62 -1.69 9.66
CA ASP A 419 -10.29 -0.49 10.44
C ASP A 419 -11.05 0.76 9.95
N PHE A 420 -11.43 0.81 8.67
CA PHE A 420 -12.12 1.96 8.08
C PHE A 420 -13.54 1.65 7.59
N CYS A 421 -13.68 0.74 6.62
CA CYS A 421 -14.94 0.57 5.91
C CYS A 421 -16.05 0.01 6.83
N GLN A 422 -15.73 -1.03 7.60
CA GLN A 422 -16.66 -1.68 8.50
C GLN A 422 -17.11 -0.76 9.65
N PRO A 423 -16.21 -0.05 10.37
CA PRO A 423 -16.64 0.89 11.42
C PRO A 423 -17.49 2.02 10.87
N VAL A 424 -17.15 2.56 9.70
CA VAL A 424 -17.98 3.60 9.04
C VAL A 424 -19.36 3.06 8.68
N TYR A 425 -19.46 1.84 8.15
CA TYR A 425 -20.75 1.22 7.86
C TYR A 425 -21.56 0.96 9.14
N GLU A 426 -20.94 0.52 10.22
CA GLU A 426 -21.61 0.33 11.52
C GLU A 426 -22.13 1.66 12.09
N LEU A 427 -21.35 2.74 12.01
CA LEU A 427 -21.79 4.09 12.37
C LEU A 427 -22.98 4.55 11.52
N TRP A 428 -22.90 4.35 10.21
CA TRP A 428 -23.97 4.70 9.28
C TRP A 428 -25.23 3.87 9.54
N LEU A 429 -25.09 2.55 9.76
CA LEU A 429 -26.21 1.64 9.98
C LEU A 429 -26.92 1.99 11.29
N ALA A 430 -26.17 2.28 12.34
CA ALA A 430 -26.74 2.78 13.59
C ALA A 430 -27.57 4.05 13.36
N GLU A 431 -27.05 5.03 12.60
CA GLU A 431 -27.84 6.21 12.26
C GLU A 431 -29.09 5.87 11.42
N ALA A 432 -28.95 5.01 10.41
CA ALA A 432 -30.03 4.62 9.52
C ALA A 432 -31.18 3.91 10.26
N VAL A 433 -30.84 3.08 11.25
CA VAL A 433 -31.80 2.40 12.13
C VAL A 433 -32.44 3.38 13.11
N ALA A 434 -31.66 4.27 13.74
CA ALA A 434 -32.18 5.30 14.64
C ALA A 434 -33.18 6.24 13.94
N ARG A 435 -32.98 6.50 12.64
CA ARG A 435 -33.88 7.30 11.81
C ARG A 435 -35.08 6.53 11.26
N GLY A 436 -35.18 5.22 11.49
CA GLY A 436 -36.23 4.36 10.96
C GLY A 436 -36.16 4.12 9.45
N ARG A 437 -35.03 4.43 8.79
CA ARG A 437 -34.84 4.20 7.35
C ARG A 437 -34.56 2.72 7.07
N ILE A 438 -33.78 2.09 7.96
CA ILE A 438 -33.53 0.66 7.99
C ILE A 438 -34.23 0.06 9.22
N ASN A 439 -34.94 -1.05 9.01
CA ASN A 439 -35.60 -1.77 10.09
C ASN A 439 -34.69 -2.91 10.54
N ALA A 440 -34.06 -2.77 11.71
CA ALA A 440 -33.23 -3.80 12.34
C ALA A 440 -33.70 -4.00 13.79
N PRO A 441 -34.70 -4.87 14.03
CA PRO A 441 -35.21 -5.11 15.37
C PRO A 441 -34.11 -5.55 16.34
N GLY A 442 -34.13 -5.00 17.55
CA GLY A 442 -33.16 -5.31 18.61
C GLY A 442 -31.77 -4.70 18.43
N TYR A 443 -31.52 -3.93 17.37
CA TYR A 443 -30.19 -3.39 17.04
C TYR A 443 -29.53 -2.60 18.19
N PHE A 444 -30.29 -1.80 18.94
CA PHE A 444 -29.76 -1.03 20.08
C PHE A 444 -29.89 -1.75 21.44
N ASN A 445 -30.46 -2.96 21.46
CA ASN A 445 -30.72 -3.69 22.70
C ASN A 445 -29.57 -4.63 23.05
N ASP A 446 -28.91 -5.21 22.05
CA ASP A 446 -27.86 -6.23 22.23
C ASP A 446 -26.75 -6.06 21.17
N PRO A 447 -25.47 -5.94 21.57
CA PRO A 447 -24.35 -5.88 20.64
C PRO A 447 -24.25 -7.07 19.67
N LEU A 448 -24.67 -8.28 20.08
CA LEU A 448 -24.67 -9.46 19.24
C LEU A 448 -25.71 -9.34 18.11
N ILE A 449 -26.90 -8.82 18.42
CA ILE A 449 -27.94 -8.52 17.43
C ILE A 449 -27.45 -7.41 16.48
N ALA A 450 -26.85 -6.35 17.02
CA ALA A 450 -26.26 -5.28 16.22
C ALA A 450 -25.23 -5.85 15.23
N LYS A 451 -24.35 -6.74 15.71
CA LYS A 451 -23.33 -7.38 14.87
C LYS A 451 -23.94 -8.27 13.80
N ALA A 452 -24.99 -9.04 14.12
CA ALA A 452 -25.68 -9.89 13.17
C ALA A 452 -26.29 -9.11 12.00
N TRP A 453 -26.85 -7.92 12.26
CA TRP A 453 -27.34 -6.99 11.23
C TRP A 453 -26.22 -6.27 10.47
N ALA A 454 -25.06 -6.09 11.09
CA ALA A 454 -23.95 -5.33 10.53
C ALA A 454 -22.91 -6.18 9.78
N ARG A 455 -23.09 -7.50 9.66
CA ARG A 455 -22.15 -8.37 8.93
C ARG A 455 -22.14 -8.08 7.44
N THR A 456 -20.94 -7.91 6.90
CA THR A 456 -20.72 -7.54 5.49
C THR A 456 -19.42 -8.12 4.96
N GLU A 457 -19.31 -8.12 3.65
CA GLU A 457 -18.08 -8.33 2.89
C GLU A 457 -17.71 -7.04 2.14
N TRP A 458 -16.41 -6.76 2.06
CA TRP A 458 -15.87 -5.59 1.36
C TRP A 458 -15.05 -6.03 0.16
N HIS A 459 -15.62 -5.84 -1.02
CA HIS A 459 -15.00 -6.30 -2.27
C HIS A 459 -14.20 -5.18 -2.92
N GLY A 460 -12.95 -5.47 -3.24
CA GLY A 460 -12.08 -4.60 -4.03
C GLY A 460 -11.83 -5.15 -5.42
N PRO A 461 -10.86 -4.58 -6.16
CA PRO A 461 -10.53 -5.02 -7.51
C PRO A 461 -10.22 -6.51 -7.63
N ALA A 462 -10.61 -7.08 -8.77
CA ALA A 462 -10.25 -8.41 -9.22
C ALA A 462 -8.75 -8.54 -9.49
N GLN A 463 -8.22 -9.77 -9.43
CA GLN A 463 -6.84 -10.08 -9.80
C GLN A 463 -6.55 -9.83 -11.28
N GLY A 464 -7.58 -9.88 -12.12
CA GLY A 464 -7.43 -9.93 -13.55
C GLY A 464 -6.98 -11.31 -14.01
N GLN A 465 -7.09 -11.55 -15.31
CA GLN A 465 -6.82 -12.85 -15.91
C GLN A 465 -5.57 -12.79 -16.78
N LEU A 466 -4.74 -13.82 -16.70
CA LEU A 466 -3.59 -14.00 -17.59
C LEU A 466 -3.95 -14.92 -18.78
N ASP A 467 -4.79 -15.93 -18.53
CA ASP A 467 -5.38 -16.80 -19.55
C ASP A 467 -6.88 -16.95 -19.29
N PRO A 468 -7.74 -16.10 -19.89
CA PRO A 468 -9.16 -16.06 -19.60
C PRO A 468 -9.87 -17.42 -19.78
N VAL A 469 -9.48 -18.21 -20.78
CA VAL A 469 -10.12 -19.50 -21.07
C VAL A 469 -9.85 -20.49 -19.94
N LYS A 470 -8.58 -20.69 -19.58
CA LYS A 470 -8.23 -21.62 -18.51
C LYS A 470 -8.78 -21.20 -17.15
N GLU A 471 -8.87 -19.90 -16.91
CA GLU A 471 -9.36 -19.36 -15.65
C GLU A 471 -10.88 -19.47 -15.52
N VAL A 472 -11.64 -19.27 -16.61
CA VAL A 472 -13.09 -19.51 -16.64
C VAL A 472 -13.39 -21.00 -16.46
N ASP A 473 -12.66 -21.90 -17.15
CA ASP A 473 -12.81 -23.34 -16.96
C ASP A 473 -12.53 -23.77 -15.52
N ALA A 474 -11.52 -23.15 -14.89
CA ALA A 474 -11.20 -23.39 -13.49
C ALA A 474 -12.28 -22.84 -12.55
N ALA A 475 -12.84 -21.65 -12.84
CA ALA A 475 -13.93 -21.05 -12.08
C ALA A 475 -15.19 -21.91 -12.13
N GLN A 476 -15.57 -22.40 -13.32
CA GLN A 476 -16.69 -23.31 -13.50
C GLN A 476 -16.50 -24.56 -12.62
N LYS A 477 -15.32 -25.20 -12.68
CA LYS A 477 -15.01 -26.37 -11.84
C LYS A 477 -15.04 -26.05 -10.35
N ARG A 478 -14.59 -24.86 -9.92
CA ARG A 478 -14.65 -24.46 -8.49
C ARG A 478 -16.09 -24.36 -8.01
N VAL A 479 -16.98 -23.77 -8.80
CA VAL A 479 -18.41 -23.67 -8.46
C VAL A 479 -19.08 -25.04 -8.48
N GLU A 480 -18.83 -25.85 -9.51
CA GLU A 480 -19.37 -27.22 -9.62
C GLU A 480 -18.97 -28.11 -8.43
N ASN A 481 -17.76 -27.93 -7.89
CA ASN A 481 -17.26 -28.68 -6.74
C ASN A 481 -17.50 -27.98 -5.39
N ALA A 482 -18.27 -26.89 -5.36
CA ALA A 482 -18.58 -26.11 -4.16
C ALA A 482 -17.35 -25.56 -3.40
N PHE A 483 -16.25 -25.29 -4.11
CA PHE A 483 -15.08 -24.57 -3.57
C PHE A 483 -15.25 -23.06 -3.60
N SER A 484 -16.21 -22.56 -4.40
CA SER A 484 -16.52 -21.15 -4.58
C SER A 484 -17.99 -20.99 -4.99
N THR A 485 -18.47 -19.76 -5.07
CA THR A 485 -19.83 -19.42 -5.51
C THR A 485 -19.79 -18.62 -6.80
N HIS A 486 -20.90 -18.62 -7.56
CA HIS A 486 -21.00 -17.78 -8.76
C HIS A 486 -20.77 -16.29 -8.45
N GLU A 487 -21.20 -15.83 -7.29
CA GLU A 487 -21.01 -14.44 -6.85
C GLU A 487 -19.54 -14.13 -6.57
N GLN A 488 -18.86 -15.02 -5.84
CA GLN A 488 -17.43 -14.87 -5.60
C GLN A 488 -16.63 -14.92 -6.91
N GLU A 489 -16.93 -15.85 -7.82
CA GLU A 489 -16.23 -15.94 -9.10
C GLU A 489 -16.51 -14.74 -10.02
N ALA A 490 -17.75 -14.26 -10.11
CA ALA A 490 -18.08 -13.06 -10.88
C ALA A 490 -17.28 -11.84 -10.38
N MET A 491 -17.19 -11.69 -9.06
CA MET A 491 -16.39 -10.65 -8.43
C MET A 491 -14.89 -10.82 -8.70
N GLU A 492 -14.35 -12.04 -8.55
CA GLU A 492 -12.92 -12.32 -8.71
C GLU A 492 -12.44 -12.23 -10.18
N LEU A 493 -13.29 -12.56 -11.15
CA LEU A 493 -12.93 -12.56 -12.57
C LEU A 493 -12.96 -11.16 -13.17
N ASN A 494 -14.01 -10.39 -12.92
CA ASN A 494 -14.21 -9.09 -13.57
C ASN A 494 -14.84 -8.02 -12.67
N GLY A 495 -15.03 -8.29 -11.38
CA GLY A 495 -15.60 -7.33 -10.42
C GLY A 495 -17.09 -7.07 -10.59
N SER A 496 -17.81 -7.94 -11.31
CA SER A 496 -19.25 -7.78 -11.51
C SER A 496 -20.06 -8.39 -10.36
N ASP A 497 -21.29 -7.90 -10.20
CA ASP A 497 -22.26 -8.43 -9.24
C ASP A 497 -23.09 -9.52 -9.94
N PHE A 498 -23.07 -10.73 -9.39
CA PHE A 498 -23.75 -11.87 -10.00
C PHE A 498 -25.27 -11.69 -10.10
N ASP A 499 -25.92 -11.11 -9.08
CA ASP A 499 -27.37 -10.88 -9.10
C ASP A 499 -27.73 -9.92 -10.25
N LYS A 500 -26.97 -8.83 -10.40
CA LYS A 500 -27.15 -7.89 -11.52
C LYS A 500 -26.89 -8.55 -12.86
N ASN A 501 -25.88 -9.40 -12.96
CA ASN A 501 -25.61 -10.14 -14.19
C ASN A 501 -26.78 -11.04 -14.56
N VAL A 502 -27.36 -11.77 -13.60
CA VAL A 502 -28.52 -12.65 -13.83
C VAL A 502 -29.75 -11.83 -14.26
N GLU A 503 -30.06 -10.74 -13.55
CA GLU A 503 -31.17 -9.84 -13.90
C GLU A 503 -31.00 -9.25 -15.31
N GLN A 504 -29.79 -8.79 -15.64
CA GLN A 504 -29.46 -8.23 -16.95
C GLN A 504 -29.53 -9.30 -18.05
N LEU A 505 -28.99 -10.50 -17.81
CA LEU A 505 -29.06 -11.61 -18.76
C LEU A 505 -30.50 -12.05 -19.03
N GLU A 506 -31.38 -12.02 -18.03
CA GLU A 506 -32.81 -12.31 -18.23
C GLU A 506 -33.47 -11.27 -19.16
N LEU A 507 -33.16 -9.99 -18.96
CA LEU A 507 -33.62 -8.89 -19.82
C LEU A 507 -33.07 -9.04 -21.24
N GLU A 508 -31.77 -9.29 -21.38
CA GLU A 508 -31.10 -9.50 -22.67
C GLU A 508 -31.67 -10.70 -23.40
N ARG A 509 -31.94 -11.81 -22.70
CA ARG A 509 -32.58 -13.00 -23.31
C ARG A 509 -33.96 -12.66 -23.86
N LYS A 510 -34.79 -11.94 -23.09
CA LYS A 510 -36.11 -11.48 -23.55
C LYS A 510 -35.99 -10.53 -24.76
N MET A 511 -34.97 -9.66 -24.79
CA MET A 511 -34.72 -8.77 -25.93
C MET A 511 -34.27 -9.54 -27.17
N MET A 512 -33.36 -10.51 -27.02
CA MET A 512 -32.87 -11.36 -28.10
C MET A 512 -33.96 -12.29 -28.65
N GLU A 513 -34.85 -12.80 -27.79
CA GLU A 513 -36.03 -13.58 -28.18
C GLU A 513 -36.95 -12.72 -29.07
N LYS A 514 -37.23 -11.48 -28.63
CA LYS A 514 -38.04 -10.53 -29.41
C LYS A 514 -37.39 -10.12 -30.74
N ALA A 515 -36.08 -10.01 -30.77
CA ALA A 515 -35.32 -9.66 -31.97
C ALA A 515 -35.10 -10.85 -32.93
N GLY A 516 -35.53 -12.07 -32.54
CA GLY A 516 -35.29 -13.28 -33.32
C GLY A 516 -33.82 -13.73 -33.39
N LEU A 517 -32.98 -13.26 -32.45
CA LEU A 517 -31.53 -13.50 -32.43
C LEU A 517 -31.13 -14.74 -31.61
N LEU A 518 -32.07 -15.34 -30.86
CA LEU A 518 -31.84 -16.60 -30.15
C LEU A 518 -32.14 -17.79 -31.06
N GLN A 519 -31.09 -18.37 -31.65
CA GLN A 519 -31.19 -19.71 -32.25
C GLN A 519 -31.32 -20.73 -31.12
N SER A 520 -32.39 -21.53 -31.13
CA SER A 520 -32.48 -22.67 -30.22
C SER A 520 -31.31 -23.61 -30.52
N LYS A 521 -30.47 -23.88 -29.51
CA LYS A 521 -29.55 -25.01 -29.58
C LYS A 521 -30.42 -26.27 -29.60
N ALA A 522 -30.70 -26.77 -30.80
CA ALA A 522 -31.20 -28.13 -30.98
C ALA A 522 -30.16 -29.07 -30.38
N THR A 523 -30.54 -29.73 -29.29
CA THR A 523 -29.81 -30.84 -28.69
C THR A 523 -29.57 -31.93 -29.73
N ALA A 524 -28.35 -32.03 -30.22
CA ALA A 524 -27.90 -33.16 -31.02
C ALA A 524 -27.50 -34.33 -30.10
N SER A 525 -28.39 -35.33 -29.99
CA SER A 525 -28.05 -36.76 -30.02
C SER A 525 -29.27 -37.61 -29.64
N PRO A 526 -29.82 -38.41 -30.57
CA PRO A 526 -30.35 -39.71 -30.24
C PRO A 526 -29.21 -40.72 -30.39
N PHE A 527 -28.87 -41.39 -29.29
CA PHE A 527 -28.16 -42.66 -29.32
C PHE A 527 -28.89 -43.60 -30.30
N ILE A 528 -28.21 -44.01 -31.37
CA ILE A 528 -28.65 -45.15 -32.17
C ILE A 528 -28.13 -46.40 -31.44
N GLU A 529 -29.00 -47.05 -30.66
CA GLU A 529 -28.81 -48.45 -30.32
C GLU A 529 -28.81 -49.28 -31.61
N GLN A 530 -27.70 -49.93 -31.91
CA GLN A 530 -27.67 -50.96 -32.96
C GLN A 530 -28.40 -52.20 -32.45
N PRO A 531 -29.42 -52.72 -33.16
CA PRO A 531 -30.06 -53.98 -32.79
C PRO A 531 -29.11 -55.15 -33.07
N ILE A 532 -28.89 -55.99 -32.05
CA ILE A 532 -28.27 -57.30 -32.17
C ILE A 532 -29.18 -58.18 -33.03
N MET A 533 -28.74 -58.52 -34.24
CA MET A 533 -29.41 -59.50 -35.11
C MET A 533 -29.22 -60.93 -34.54
N PRO A 534 -30.27 -61.75 -34.46
CA PRO A 534 -30.14 -63.13 -34.01
C PRO A 534 -29.45 -64.00 -35.08
N GLN A 535 -28.45 -64.77 -34.66
CA GLN A 535 -27.89 -65.84 -35.47
C GLN A 535 -28.87 -67.03 -35.53
N GLY A 536 -29.31 -67.35 -36.73
CA GLY A 536 -30.04 -68.59 -37.07
C GLY A 536 -29.64 -69.01 -38.48
N GLY A 537 -29.01 -70.18 -38.57
CA GLY A 537 -28.20 -70.63 -39.71
C GLY A 537 -28.93 -71.13 -40.94
N GLY A 538 -28.13 -71.49 -41.96
CA GLY A 538 -28.59 -72.22 -43.15
C GLY A 538 -27.58 -72.20 -44.30
N SER A 539 -26.80 -73.28 -44.40
CA SER A 539 -26.34 -74.00 -45.61
C SER A 539 -25.95 -73.22 -46.88
N ASN A 540 -24.70 -73.26 -47.35
CA ASN A 540 -24.04 -74.33 -48.15
C ASN A 540 -24.19 -74.15 -49.68
N THR A 541 -23.10 -74.49 -50.39
CA THR A 541 -22.91 -74.66 -51.85
C THR A 541 -22.58 -73.43 -52.71
N GLY A 542 -21.47 -73.56 -53.46
CA GLY A 542 -21.03 -72.65 -54.52
C GLY A 542 -19.53 -72.46 -54.54
#